data_AF-A0A3D6D4J7-F1
#
_entry.id   AF-A0A3D6D4J7-F1
#
_cell.length_a   1.000
_cell.length_b   1.000
_cell.length_c   1.000
_cell.angle_alpha   90.00
_cell.angle_beta   90.00
_cell.angle_gamma   90.00
#
_symmetry.space_group_name_H-M   'P 1'
#
loop_
_entity.id
_entity.type
_entity.pdbx_description
1 polymer ?
#
loop_
_entity_poly.entity_id
_entity_poly.type
_entity_poly.pdbx_seq_one_letter_code
_entity_poly.pdbx_strand_id
1 'polypeptide(L)'
;MIAYTDDNGRYPVGINRDTANAWIWPALLRNYIGMGDNVELFKCPSAPLEAQWKVEFGSGLPASDGYLADEMRLRPGGSSFMSYGYNVWGGWAGQVPNTGLGVYKGDPVYGGAKEATVRAPTDMIAIGDSNWDLEKKGDRDWSGFIGMYAERQWPLEIHNNHANILFADGHVQALPRTQIIAQLVEGRAEKERVARRWNRDHEPHVTSSE
;
A
#
# COMPACT_ATOMS: atom_id res chain seq x y z
N MET A 1 1.90 -4.21 -11.24
CA MET A 1 0.65 -3.45 -11.02
C MET A 1 -0.15 -3.35 -12.31
N ILE A 2 0.38 -2.72 -13.37
CA ILE A 2 -0.31 -2.56 -14.68
C ILE A 2 -0.87 -3.89 -15.21
N ALA A 3 0.00 -4.87 -15.49
CA ALA A 3 -0.42 -6.14 -16.09
C ALA A 3 -1.46 -6.90 -15.22
N TYR A 4 -1.29 -6.90 -13.89
CA TYR A 4 -2.28 -7.47 -12.97
C TYR A 4 -3.64 -6.79 -13.14
N THR A 5 -3.64 -5.46 -13.17
CA THR A 5 -4.85 -4.65 -13.27
C THR A 5 -5.54 -4.86 -14.62
N ASP A 6 -4.79 -4.96 -15.72
CA ASP A 6 -5.30 -5.21 -17.07
C ASP A 6 -6.03 -6.57 -17.14
N ASP A 7 -5.41 -7.63 -16.60
CA ASP A 7 -5.99 -8.99 -16.64
C ASP A 7 -7.17 -9.17 -15.68
N ASN A 8 -7.22 -8.41 -14.58
CA ASN A 8 -8.27 -8.54 -13.55
C ASN A 8 -9.36 -7.45 -13.66
N GLY A 9 -9.16 -6.44 -14.50
CA GLY A 9 -10.02 -5.25 -14.63
C GLY A 9 -10.08 -4.38 -13.38
N ARG A 10 -9.19 -4.62 -12.40
CA ARG A 10 -9.15 -3.92 -11.11
C ARG A 10 -7.79 -4.07 -10.43
N TYR A 11 -7.44 -3.08 -9.62
CA TYR A 11 -6.28 -3.13 -8.75
C TYR A 11 -6.40 -4.22 -7.67
N PRO A 12 -5.28 -4.77 -7.15
CA PRO A 12 -5.33 -5.75 -6.08
C PRO A 12 -5.96 -5.16 -4.82
N VAL A 13 -6.60 -6.01 -4.02
CA VAL A 13 -7.09 -5.64 -2.69
C VAL A 13 -6.02 -5.87 -1.63
N GLY A 14 -6.06 -5.07 -0.57
CA GLY A 14 -5.10 -5.16 0.53
C GLY A 14 -5.24 -6.37 1.44
N ILE A 15 -6.47 -6.70 1.84
CA ILE A 15 -6.78 -7.50 3.04
C ILE A 15 -7.84 -8.57 2.75
N ASN A 16 -7.62 -9.78 3.26
CA ASN A 16 -8.67 -10.79 3.43
C ASN A 16 -9.12 -10.86 4.90
N ARG A 17 -10.33 -10.37 5.20
CA ARG A 17 -10.90 -10.38 6.56
C ARG A 17 -11.23 -11.79 7.05
N ASP A 18 -11.57 -12.69 6.14
CA ASP A 18 -11.95 -14.07 6.46
C ASP A 18 -10.74 -14.92 6.86
N THR A 19 -9.53 -14.37 6.78
CA THR A 19 -8.32 -15.04 7.25
C THR A 19 -7.47 -14.13 8.12
N ALA A 20 -7.98 -13.80 9.30
CA ALA A 20 -7.25 -13.04 10.33
C ALA A 20 -6.64 -11.74 9.78
N ASN A 21 -7.37 -11.05 8.89
CA ASN A 21 -6.92 -9.84 8.20
C ASN A 21 -5.60 -10.01 7.44
N ALA A 22 -5.38 -11.16 6.81
CA ALA A 22 -4.19 -11.43 6.03
C ALA A 22 -3.99 -10.34 4.96
N TRP A 23 -2.77 -9.83 4.83
CA TRP A 23 -2.39 -8.90 3.78
C TRP A 23 -2.13 -9.68 2.51
N ILE A 24 -2.91 -9.44 1.47
CA ILE A 24 -2.94 -10.28 0.28
C ILE A 24 -2.39 -9.57 -0.96
N TRP A 25 -2.31 -8.23 -0.98
CA TRP A 25 -1.77 -7.49 -2.12
C TRP A 25 -0.36 -7.94 -2.56
N PRO A 26 0.63 -8.23 -1.68
CA PRO A 26 1.96 -8.57 -2.16
C PRO A 26 1.98 -10.01 -2.70
N ALA A 27 1.25 -10.92 -2.05
CA ALA A 27 1.13 -12.31 -2.48
C ALA A 27 0.37 -12.44 -3.81
N LEU A 28 -0.71 -11.67 -4.01
CA LEU A 28 -1.43 -11.59 -5.28
C LEU A 28 -0.51 -11.15 -6.42
N LEU A 29 0.27 -10.09 -6.20
CA LEU A 29 1.21 -9.60 -7.21
C LEU A 29 2.34 -10.59 -7.48
N ARG A 30 2.93 -11.20 -6.43
CA ARG A 30 3.98 -12.22 -6.54
C ARG A 30 3.51 -13.44 -7.33
N ASN A 31 2.30 -13.91 -7.04
CA ASN A 31 1.72 -15.06 -7.73
C ASN A 31 1.44 -14.75 -9.20
N TYR A 32 0.89 -13.58 -9.48
CA TYR A 32 0.58 -13.13 -10.84
C TYR A 32 1.81 -13.11 -11.76
N ILE A 33 2.96 -12.64 -11.26
CA ILE A 33 4.22 -12.60 -12.01
C ILE A 33 4.98 -13.94 -12.01
N GLY A 34 4.40 -15.02 -11.46
CA GLY A 34 4.97 -16.37 -11.52
C GLY A 34 6.24 -16.57 -10.69
N MET A 35 6.42 -15.80 -9.61
CA MET A 35 7.68 -15.80 -8.84
C MET A 35 7.79 -16.91 -7.78
N GLY A 36 6.79 -17.79 -7.64
CA GLY A 36 6.81 -18.84 -6.62
C GLY A 36 6.94 -18.23 -5.22
N ASP A 37 7.93 -18.68 -4.45
CA ASP A 37 8.27 -18.19 -3.10
C ASP A 37 9.23 -16.98 -3.11
N ASN A 38 9.70 -16.53 -4.27
CA ASN A 38 10.62 -15.41 -4.38
C ASN A 38 9.91 -14.07 -4.06
N VAL A 39 10.42 -13.37 -3.04
CA VAL A 39 9.88 -12.08 -2.55
C VAL A 39 10.84 -10.91 -2.73
N GLU A 40 11.92 -11.06 -3.52
CA GLU A 40 12.96 -10.03 -3.68
C GLU A 40 12.41 -8.70 -4.23
N LEU A 41 11.36 -8.74 -5.06
CA LEU A 41 10.69 -7.52 -5.56
C LEU A 41 10.02 -6.68 -4.46
N PHE A 42 9.78 -7.26 -3.29
CA PHE A 42 9.15 -6.58 -2.15
C PHE A 42 10.18 -6.16 -1.08
N LYS A 43 11.48 -6.31 -1.36
CA LYS A 43 12.55 -5.93 -0.45
C LYS A 43 13.20 -4.63 -0.89
N CYS A 44 13.33 -3.70 0.05
CA CYS A 44 14.14 -2.51 -0.12
C CYS A 44 15.54 -2.78 0.44
N PRO A 45 16.62 -2.67 -0.37
CA PRO A 45 17.98 -2.88 0.13
C PRO A 45 18.42 -1.89 1.21
N SER A 46 17.82 -0.71 1.24
CA SER A 46 18.07 0.33 2.25
C SER A 46 17.27 0.11 3.54
N ALA A 47 16.28 -0.79 3.53
CA ALA A 47 15.50 -1.13 4.72
C ALA A 47 16.18 -2.29 5.48
N PRO A 48 16.07 -2.33 6.82
CA PRO A 48 16.71 -3.35 7.63
C PRO A 48 16.02 -4.71 7.45
N LEU A 49 16.66 -5.79 7.90
CA LEU A 49 16.18 -7.16 7.70
C LEU A 49 14.82 -7.43 8.36
N GLU A 50 14.49 -6.69 9.42
CA GLU A 50 13.20 -6.76 10.11
C GLU A 50 12.06 -6.22 9.25
N ALA A 51 12.37 -5.33 8.31
CA ALA A 51 11.48 -4.74 7.32
C ALA A 51 11.32 -5.56 6.04
N GLN A 52 11.85 -6.78 6.00
CA GLN A 52 11.74 -7.64 4.83
C GLN A 52 10.69 -8.72 5.06
N TRP A 53 9.88 -8.97 4.03
CA TRP A 53 8.99 -10.13 4.04
C TRP A 53 9.83 -11.42 4.08
N LYS A 54 9.63 -12.21 5.13
CA LYS A 54 10.19 -13.55 5.27
C LYS A 54 9.13 -14.58 4.93
N VAL A 55 9.40 -15.40 3.91
CA VAL A 55 8.54 -16.52 3.56
C VAL A 55 8.84 -17.67 4.50
N GLU A 56 7.81 -18.10 5.24
CA GLU A 56 7.86 -19.21 6.18
C GLU A 56 6.70 -20.17 5.86
N PHE A 57 6.85 -21.44 6.20
CA PHE A 57 5.84 -22.47 5.99
C PHE A 57 5.44 -23.12 7.33
N GLY A 58 4.36 -23.89 7.34
CA GLY A 58 3.77 -24.51 8.53
C GLY A 58 2.48 -23.86 8.99
N SER A 59 1.77 -23.15 8.12
CA SER A 59 0.46 -22.56 8.45
C SER A 59 -0.68 -23.58 8.49
N GLY A 60 -0.53 -24.72 7.81
CA GLY A 60 -1.57 -25.73 7.60
C GLY A 60 -2.68 -25.29 6.65
N LEU A 61 -2.57 -24.11 6.02
CA LEU A 61 -3.59 -23.55 5.15
C LEU A 61 -3.37 -23.94 3.68
N PRO A 62 -4.45 -24.11 2.88
CA PRO A 62 -4.31 -24.33 1.45
C PRO A 62 -3.79 -23.07 0.74
N ALA A 63 -3.27 -23.26 -0.47
CA ALA A 63 -2.91 -22.16 -1.37
C ALA A 63 -4.16 -21.31 -1.65
N SER A 64 -4.09 -20.01 -1.36
CA SER A 64 -5.16 -19.05 -1.63
C SER A 64 -4.61 -17.62 -1.56
N ASP A 65 -5.30 -16.67 -2.22
CA ASP A 65 -4.96 -15.24 -2.15
C ASP A 65 -3.51 -14.91 -2.55
N GLY A 66 -2.95 -15.68 -3.49
CA GLY A 66 -1.58 -15.56 -3.97
C GLY A 66 -0.52 -16.21 -3.06
N TYR A 67 -0.91 -16.70 -1.89
CA TYR A 67 -0.06 -17.51 -1.03
C TYR A 67 0.05 -18.95 -1.54
N LEU A 68 1.23 -19.54 -1.37
CA LEU A 68 1.47 -20.96 -1.61
C LEU A 68 0.80 -21.80 -0.54
N ALA A 69 0.67 -23.11 -0.81
CA ALA A 69 0.19 -24.04 0.20
C ALA A 69 1.14 -24.05 1.40
N ASP A 70 0.57 -24.09 2.59
CA ASP A 70 1.28 -24.11 3.88
C ASP A 70 2.09 -22.84 4.21
N GLU A 71 2.07 -21.82 3.36
CA GLU A 71 2.77 -20.55 3.60
C GLU A 71 2.12 -19.75 4.74
N MET A 72 2.95 -19.15 5.58
CA MET A 72 2.55 -18.23 6.65
C MET A 72 2.11 -16.90 6.04
N ARG A 73 0.85 -16.51 6.29
CA ARG A 73 0.27 -15.28 5.72
C ARG A 73 0.76 -14.05 6.48
N LEU A 74 1.13 -13.00 5.74
CA LEU A 74 1.35 -11.68 6.32
C LEU A 74 0.05 -11.21 6.97
N ARG A 75 0.13 -10.62 8.17
CA ARG A 75 -1.03 -10.14 8.94
C ARG A 75 -0.60 -9.09 9.95
N PRO A 76 -1.53 -8.27 10.47
CA PRO A 76 -1.27 -7.39 11.60
C PRO A 76 -0.69 -8.19 12.79
N GLY A 77 0.30 -7.62 13.47
CA GLY A 77 0.96 -8.22 14.63
C GLY A 77 1.85 -9.42 14.31
N GLY A 78 2.06 -9.73 13.03
CA GLY A 78 2.92 -10.82 12.57
C GLY A 78 4.42 -10.61 12.86
N SER A 79 5.23 -11.59 12.47
CA SER A 79 6.68 -11.60 12.66
C SER A 79 7.45 -10.69 11.68
N SER A 80 6.82 -10.23 10.59
CA SER A 80 7.45 -9.46 9.51
C SER A 80 6.84 -8.06 9.41
N PHE A 81 7.69 -7.03 9.35
CA PHE A 81 7.33 -5.79 8.70
C PHE A 81 7.48 -5.93 7.17
N MET A 82 6.93 -5.00 6.41
CA MET A 82 7.15 -4.89 4.96
C MET A 82 8.06 -3.72 4.64
N SER A 83 8.82 -3.79 3.54
CA SER A 83 9.67 -2.67 3.09
C SER A 83 8.85 -1.64 2.32
N TYR A 84 7.79 -2.12 1.66
CA TYR A 84 6.87 -1.33 0.87
C TYR A 84 5.44 -1.53 1.37
N GLY A 85 4.65 -0.48 1.33
CA GLY A 85 3.23 -0.55 1.64
C GLY A 85 2.37 -0.11 0.46
N TYR A 86 1.11 -0.52 0.49
CA TYR A 86 0.12 -0.30 -0.56
C TYR A 86 -0.96 0.72 -0.17
N ASN A 87 -1.37 1.57 -1.10
CA ASN A 87 -2.41 2.58 -0.91
C ASN A 87 -3.83 1.96 -1.02
N VAL A 88 -4.33 1.41 0.08
CA VAL A 88 -5.64 0.73 0.11
C VAL A 88 -6.82 1.69 0.30
N TRP A 89 -6.66 2.73 1.12
CA TRP A 89 -7.73 3.62 1.58
C TRP A 89 -7.80 4.95 0.83
N GLY A 90 -6.67 5.39 0.26
CA GLY A 90 -6.52 6.72 -0.29
C GLY A 90 -6.13 7.72 0.79
N GLY A 91 -6.64 8.94 0.67
CA GLY A 91 -6.30 10.06 1.53
C GLY A 91 -6.81 9.91 2.96
N TRP A 92 -7.92 9.19 3.16
CA TRP A 92 -8.53 8.92 4.47
C TRP A 92 -9.12 7.52 4.55
N ALA A 93 -8.89 6.84 5.68
CA ALA A 93 -9.52 5.55 5.96
C ALA A 93 -11.03 5.69 6.22
N GLY A 94 -11.80 4.75 5.68
CA GLY A 94 -13.25 4.67 5.90
C GLY A 94 -14.10 5.60 5.03
N GLN A 95 -13.51 6.30 4.04
CA GLN A 95 -14.29 7.11 3.10
C GLN A 95 -15.23 6.23 2.25
N VAL A 96 -16.47 6.68 2.06
CA VAL A 96 -17.49 5.98 1.25
C VAL A 96 -17.94 6.90 0.11
N PRO A 97 -17.71 6.53 -1.17
CA PRO A 97 -16.97 5.35 -1.62
C PRO A 97 -15.46 5.44 -1.29
N ASN A 98 -14.78 4.28 -1.23
CA ASN A 98 -13.33 4.23 -1.03
C ASN A 98 -12.60 5.01 -2.12
N THR A 99 -11.61 5.81 -1.77
CA THR A 99 -10.84 6.63 -2.73
C THR A 99 -9.47 6.03 -3.04
N GLY A 100 -9.00 5.06 -2.25
CA GLY A 100 -7.80 4.26 -2.55
C GLY A 100 -8.00 3.17 -3.60
N LEU A 101 -7.00 2.29 -3.70
CA LEU A 101 -6.95 1.24 -4.72
C LEU A 101 -7.64 -0.07 -4.33
N GLY A 102 -8.04 -0.22 -3.06
CA GLY A 102 -8.91 -1.30 -2.61
C GLY A 102 -8.42 -2.00 -1.35
N VAL A 103 -9.34 -2.20 -0.42
CA VAL A 103 -9.05 -2.67 0.94
C VAL A 103 -9.39 -4.14 1.10
N TYR A 104 -10.66 -4.52 0.92
CA TYR A 104 -11.14 -5.83 1.35
C TYR A 104 -11.54 -6.72 0.17
N LYS A 105 -11.09 -7.98 0.19
CA LYS A 105 -11.54 -9.00 -0.75
C LYS A 105 -13.06 -9.16 -0.69
N GLY A 106 -13.71 -9.15 -1.85
CA GLY A 106 -15.15 -9.40 -1.99
C GLY A 106 -16.08 -8.28 -1.51
N ASP A 107 -15.55 -7.16 -1.00
CA ASP A 107 -16.37 -6.07 -0.47
C ASP A 107 -16.90 -5.16 -1.60
N PRO A 108 -18.21 -4.84 -1.64
CA PRO A 108 -18.79 -4.01 -2.69
C PRO A 108 -18.43 -2.52 -2.59
N VAL A 109 -18.05 -2.03 -1.41
CA VAL A 109 -17.75 -0.61 -1.14
C VAL A 109 -16.25 -0.37 -1.09
N TYR A 110 -15.52 -1.26 -0.43
CA TYR A 110 -14.08 -1.16 -0.16
C TYR A 110 -13.25 -2.17 -0.96
N GLY A 111 -13.82 -2.81 -1.98
CA GLY A 111 -13.11 -3.75 -2.86
C GLY A 111 -12.09 -3.09 -3.78
N GLY A 112 -11.48 -3.91 -4.64
CA GLY A 112 -10.48 -3.46 -5.63
C GLY A 112 -11.04 -2.39 -6.55
N ALA A 113 -10.32 -1.27 -6.66
CA ALA A 113 -10.68 -0.18 -7.54
C ALA A 113 -10.62 -0.64 -8.99
N LYS A 114 -11.65 -0.33 -9.79
CA LYS A 114 -11.59 -0.57 -11.24
C LYS A 114 -10.52 0.34 -11.83
N GLU A 115 -9.80 -0.16 -12.81
CA GLU A 115 -8.76 0.59 -13.53
C GLU A 115 -9.29 1.94 -14.05
N ALA A 116 -10.40 1.90 -14.79
CA ALA A 116 -11.13 3.06 -15.29
C ALA A 116 -11.63 4.08 -14.24
N THR A 117 -11.52 3.81 -12.93
CA THR A 117 -11.88 4.78 -11.88
C THR A 117 -10.73 5.66 -11.41
N VAL A 118 -9.50 5.38 -11.84
CA VAL A 118 -8.32 6.20 -11.56
C VAL A 118 -8.22 7.33 -12.60
N ARG A 119 -8.54 8.56 -12.20
CA ARG A 119 -8.60 9.72 -13.11
C ARG A 119 -7.23 10.23 -13.56
N ALA A 120 -6.23 10.15 -12.69
CA ALA A 120 -4.88 10.65 -12.94
C ALA A 120 -3.85 9.58 -12.56
N PRO A 121 -3.67 8.52 -13.38
CA PRO A 121 -2.79 7.39 -13.04
C PRO A 121 -1.32 7.81 -12.85
N THR A 122 -0.88 8.86 -13.55
CA THR A 122 0.45 9.47 -13.43
C THR A 122 0.64 10.26 -12.11
N ASP A 123 -0.41 10.44 -11.31
CA ASP A 123 -0.33 11.16 -10.03
C ASP A 123 -0.96 10.35 -8.87
N MET A 124 -1.51 9.17 -9.15
CA MET A 124 -2.08 8.27 -8.15
C MET A 124 -1.00 7.41 -7.52
N ILE A 125 -0.70 7.67 -6.25
CA ILE A 125 0.21 6.89 -5.42
C ILE A 125 -0.36 5.48 -5.25
N ALA A 126 0.43 4.48 -5.61
CA ALA A 126 0.03 3.08 -5.53
C ALA A 126 0.79 2.32 -4.44
N ILE A 127 2.11 2.34 -4.50
CA ILE A 127 3.02 1.67 -3.55
C ILE A 127 4.11 2.66 -3.17
N GLY A 128 4.67 2.54 -1.97
CA GLY A 128 5.84 3.33 -1.57
C GLY A 128 6.58 2.68 -0.42
N ASP A 129 7.73 3.23 -0.03
CA ASP A 129 8.42 2.81 1.19
C ASP A 129 7.42 2.81 2.36
N SER A 130 7.39 1.74 3.15
CA SER A 130 6.50 1.65 4.31
C SER A 130 7.08 2.36 5.53
N ASN A 131 6.28 2.51 6.59
CA ASN A 131 6.79 2.91 7.90
C ASN A 131 6.94 1.72 8.83
N TRP A 132 8.10 1.06 8.74
CA TRP A 132 8.51 -0.02 9.66
C TRP A 132 9.27 0.48 10.89
N ASP A 133 9.67 1.76 10.92
CA ASP A 133 10.55 2.34 11.93
C ASP A 133 9.74 2.79 13.16
N LEU A 134 9.86 2.03 14.26
CA LEU A 134 9.14 2.31 15.51
C LEU A 134 9.54 3.64 16.16
N GLU A 135 10.76 4.13 15.93
CA GLU A 135 11.20 5.44 16.44
C GLU A 135 10.52 6.58 15.67
N LYS A 136 10.13 6.33 14.41
CA LYS A 136 9.34 7.23 13.57
C LYS A 136 7.85 6.87 13.56
N LYS A 137 7.37 6.34 14.69
CA LYS A 137 5.97 5.95 14.94
C LYS A 137 5.41 4.89 13.99
N GLY A 138 6.27 4.16 13.28
CA GLY A 138 5.88 3.02 12.47
C GLY A 138 5.15 1.96 13.30
N ASP A 139 4.39 1.10 12.62
CA ASP A 139 3.52 0.12 13.28
C ASP A 139 3.55 -1.21 12.54
N ARG A 140 3.85 -2.28 13.28
CA ARG A 140 3.85 -3.66 12.78
C ARG A 140 2.50 -4.05 12.19
N ASP A 141 1.42 -3.52 12.75
CA ASP A 141 0.06 -3.84 12.33
C ASP A 141 -0.32 -3.23 10.99
N TRP A 142 0.46 -2.27 10.49
CA TRP A 142 0.12 -1.47 9.31
C TRP A 142 1.24 -1.33 8.28
N SER A 143 2.43 -1.87 8.52
CA SER A 143 3.58 -1.71 7.61
C SER A 143 3.38 -2.24 6.19
N GLY A 144 2.40 -3.12 5.97
CA GLY A 144 1.97 -3.53 4.62
C GLY A 144 1.20 -2.44 3.85
N PHE A 145 0.93 -1.29 4.45
CA PHE A 145 0.09 -0.23 3.88
C PHE A 145 0.72 1.15 4.09
N ILE A 146 0.44 2.04 3.15
CA ILE A 146 0.82 3.46 3.25
C ILE A 146 -0.42 4.35 3.20
N GLY A 147 -0.31 5.53 3.79
CA GLY A 147 -1.39 6.51 3.81
C GLY A 147 -0.91 7.83 4.37
N MET A 148 -1.52 8.94 3.96
CA MET A 148 -1.19 10.25 4.51
C MET A 148 -1.91 10.55 5.84
N TYR A 149 -3.00 9.85 6.15
CA TYR A 149 -3.87 10.16 7.29
C TYR A 149 -3.33 9.78 8.67
N ALA A 150 -2.28 8.95 8.77
CA ALA A 150 -1.73 8.50 10.05
C ALA A 150 -0.21 8.37 9.96
N GLU A 151 0.52 8.97 10.92
CA GLU A 151 2.00 8.98 10.94
C GLU A 151 2.62 7.59 10.84
N ARG A 152 1.98 6.59 11.46
CA ARG A 152 2.39 5.19 11.40
C ARG A 152 2.38 4.56 10.00
N GLN A 153 1.84 5.25 9.01
CA GLN A 153 1.75 4.81 7.62
C GLN A 153 2.41 5.81 6.64
N TRP A 154 3.07 6.86 7.15
CA TRP A 154 3.77 7.84 6.30
C TRP A 154 5.03 7.21 5.71
N PRO A 155 5.19 7.18 4.38
CA PRO A 155 6.36 6.57 3.75
C PRO A 155 7.68 7.10 4.29
N LEU A 156 8.65 6.22 4.56
CA LEU A 156 9.94 6.60 5.12
C LEU A 156 10.88 7.23 4.08
N GLU A 157 11.58 8.30 4.47
CA GLU A 157 12.55 9.00 3.62
C GLU A 157 13.96 8.40 3.70
N ILE A 158 14.07 7.09 3.46
CA ILE A 158 15.33 6.32 3.64
C ILE A 158 16.27 6.39 2.43
N HIS A 159 15.88 7.08 1.35
CA HIS A 159 16.66 7.23 0.13
C HIS A 159 17.14 8.68 -0.03
N ASN A 160 18.16 9.08 0.73
CA ASN A 160 18.68 10.45 0.72
C ASN A 160 17.60 11.51 0.99
N ASN A 161 16.87 11.34 2.11
CA ASN A 161 15.73 12.19 2.50
C ASN A 161 14.54 12.16 1.52
N HIS A 162 14.40 11.09 0.74
CA HIS A 162 13.25 10.84 -0.13
C HIS A 162 12.69 9.44 0.11
N ALA A 163 11.39 9.29 -0.11
CA ALA A 163 10.71 8.00 -0.23
C ALA A 163 10.57 7.66 -1.72
N ASN A 164 10.78 6.40 -2.08
CA ASN A 164 10.47 5.87 -3.39
C ASN A 164 8.97 5.58 -3.46
N ILE A 165 8.32 6.17 -4.45
CA ILE A 165 6.87 6.08 -4.67
C ILE A 165 6.61 5.57 -6.08
N LEU A 166 5.89 4.45 -6.16
CA LEU A 166 5.36 3.89 -7.40
C LEU A 166 3.94 4.43 -7.64
N PHE A 167 3.74 4.97 -8.83
CA PHE A 167 2.45 5.49 -9.29
C PHE A 167 1.67 4.42 -10.05
N ALA A 168 0.37 4.66 -10.22
CA ALA A 168 -0.56 3.71 -10.81
C ALA A 168 -0.26 3.40 -12.29
N ASP A 169 0.34 4.34 -13.03
CA ASP A 169 0.85 4.15 -14.40
C ASP A 169 2.20 3.39 -14.47
N GLY A 170 2.78 3.02 -13.32
CA GLY A 170 3.99 2.23 -13.21
C GLY A 170 5.31 3.00 -13.12
N HIS A 171 5.31 4.33 -13.22
CA HIS A 171 6.55 5.08 -13.01
C HIS A 171 6.88 5.24 -11.52
N VAL A 172 8.17 5.46 -11.21
CA VAL A 172 8.66 5.63 -9.84
C VAL A 172 9.30 7.01 -9.69
N GLN A 173 9.03 7.68 -8.57
CA GLN A 173 9.69 8.93 -8.19
C GLN A 173 10.24 8.83 -6.76
N ALA A 174 11.40 9.43 -6.54
CA ALA A 174 11.91 9.72 -5.20
C ALA A 174 11.34 11.08 -4.76
N LEU A 175 10.53 11.09 -3.70
CA LEU A 175 9.80 12.28 -3.24
C LEU A 175 10.02 12.52 -1.74
N PRO A 176 10.19 13.77 -1.30
CA PRO A 176 10.16 14.08 0.13
C PRO A 176 8.73 13.96 0.66
N ARG A 177 8.59 13.70 1.96
CA ARG A 177 7.30 13.60 2.67
C ARG A 177 6.43 14.83 2.48
N THR A 178 7.00 16.02 2.38
CA THR A 178 6.25 17.26 2.12
C THR A 178 5.51 17.26 0.78
N GLN A 179 5.89 16.42 -0.18
CA GLN A 179 5.20 16.26 -1.47
C GLN A 179 4.19 15.11 -1.50
N ILE A 180 4.10 14.31 -0.44
CA ILE A 180 3.20 13.15 -0.35
C ILE A 180 2.37 13.10 0.94
N ILE A 181 2.64 13.92 1.95
CA ILE A 181 1.89 13.97 3.20
C ILE A 181 1.25 15.36 3.34
N ALA A 182 -0.06 15.44 3.09
CA ALA A 182 -0.80 16.71 3.12
C ALA A 182 -0.79 17.38 4.51
N GLN A 183 -0.64 16.59 5.58
CA GLN A 183 -0.58 17.03 6.97
C GLN A 183 0.71 17.81 7.30
N LEU A 184 1.76 17.66 6.50
CA LEU A 184 3.03 18.38 6.66
C LEU A 184 3.06 19.70 5.87
N VAL A 185 1.95 20.06 5.23
CA VAL A 185 1.86 21.22 4.35
C VAL A 185 0.93 22.26 4.96
N GLU A 186 1.38 23.51 5.02
CA GLU A 186 0.59 24.63 5.56
C GLU A 186 -0.35 25.24 4.52
N GLY A 187 0.15 25.54 3.31
CA GLY A 187 -0.62 26.23 2.28
C GLY A 187 -1.79 25.40 1.75
N ARG A 188 -3.01 25.95 1.75
CA ARG A 188 -4.23 25.23 1.33
C ARG A 188 -4.12 24.60 -0.06
N ALA A 189 -3.71 25.37 -1.07
CA ALA A 189 -3.61 24.88 -2.45
C ALA A 189 -2.56 23.75 -2.59
N GLU A 190 -1.45 23.89 -1.88
CA GLU A 190 -0.38 22.87 -1.82
C GLU A 190 -0.88 21.60 -1.12
N LYS A 191 -1.57 21.75 0.01
CA LYS A 191 -2.16 20.65 0.79
C LYS A 191 -3.17 19.87 -0.05
N GLU A 192 -4.06 20.58 -0.74
CA GLU A 192 -5.02 19.99 -1.66
C GLU A 192 -4.29 19.25 -2.79
N ARG A 193 -3.23 19.85 -3.39
CA ARG A 193 -2.45 19.16 -4.43
C ARG A 193 -1.84 17.85 -3.94
N VAL A 194 -1.17 17.87 -2.79
CA VAL A 194 -0.53 16.67 -2.22
C VAL A 194 -1.57 15.59 -1.90
N ALA A 195 -2.75 16.00 -1.40
CA ALA A 195 -3.80 15.08 -1.03
C ALA A 195 -4.47 14.38 -2.23
N ARG A 196 -4.64 15.08 -3.37
CA ARG A 196 -5.20 14.51 -4.60
C ARG A 196 -4.45 13.26 -5.07
N ARG A 197 -3.14 13.20 -4.81
CA ARG A 197 -2.25 12.09 -5.20
C ARG A 197 -2.61 10.76 -4.56
N TRP A 198 -3.34 10.78 -3.44
CA TRP A 198 -3.77 9.55 -2.76
C TRP A 198 -5.09 9.00 -3.27
N ASN A 199 -5.86 9.78 -4.00
CA ASN A 199 -7.27 9.50 -4.27
C ASN A 199 -7.48 9.22 -5.76
N ARG A 200 -8.11 8.10 -6.09
CA ARG A 200 -8.37 7.67 -7.46
C ARG A 200 -9.26 8.64 -8.25
N ASP A 201 -10.14 9.36 -7.56
CA ASP A 201 -10.99 10.40 -8.16
C ASP A 201 -10.26 11.75 -8.34
N HIS A 202 -8.98 11.82 -7.94
CA HIS A 202 -8.13 12.99 -7.97
C HIS A 202 -8.72 14.21 -7.25
N GLU A 203 -9.61 13.99 -6.28
CA GLU A 203 -10.11 15.02 -5.37
C GLU A 203 -9.30 15.02 -4.07
N PRO A 204 -9.16 16.17 -3.39
CA PRO A 204 -8.21 16.30 -2.28
C PRO A 204 -8.68 15.57 -1.03
N HIS A 205 -9.99 15.54 -0.76
CA HIS A 205 -10.59 14.92 0.43
C HIS A 205 -9.93 15.31 1.76
N VAL A 206 -9.25 16.45 1.82
CA VAL A 206 -8.73 16.99 3.08
C VAL A 206 -9.90 17.54 3.88
N THR A 207 -10.07 17.10 5.12
CA THR A 207 -10.95 17.81 6.05
C THR A 207 -10.38 19.21 6.23
N SER A 208 -11.23 20.23 6.14
CA SER A 208 -10.88 21.57 6.60
C SER A 208 -10.43 21.42 8.05
N SER A 209 -9.17 21.77 8.33
CA SER A 209 -8.66 21.87 9.69
C SER A 209 -9.61 22.73 10.51
N GLU A 210 -10.18 22.16 11.56
CA GLU A 210 -10.69 22.92 12.71
C GLU A 210 -9.56 23.67 13.39
#